data_AF-I8TTY4-F1
#
_entry.id   AF-I8TTY4-F1
#
_cell.length_a   1.000
_cell.length_b   1.000
_cell.length_c   1.000
_cell.angle_alpha   90.00
_cell.angle_beta   90.00
_cell.angle_gamma   90.00
#
_symmetry.space_group_name_H-M   'P 1'
#
loop_
_entity.id
_entity.type
_entity.pdbx_description
1 polymer ?
#
loop_
_entity_poly.entity_id
_entity_poly.type
_entity_poly.pdbx_seq_one_letter_code
_entity_poly.pdbx_strand_id
1 'polypeptide(L)'
;MHYVEHGTKNEATAASAKKAVDLVLDQIEQNDKIQGLIAYSEGATVAASVIIEEQRRYKESGRPVRIKCAVFISGWPAIDIHSGKVIIPTGLDDEEYIPVPTCHVIGAEDAFLEGSKALYDLCNVDNAEYFDHGGGHIIPRNPTTLRELGDVIRNMIRESLDCE
;
A
#
# COMPACT_ATOMS: atom_id res chain seq x y z
N MET A 1 14.23 1.49 -9.51
CA MET A 1 12.92 1.27 -10.17
C MET A 1 13.04 0.30 -11.33
N HIS A 2 12.79 -0.97 -11.07
CA HIS A 2 12.70 -2.01 -12.10
C HIS A 2 11.23 -2.32 -12.39
N TYR A 3 10.91 -2.59 -13.66
CA TYR A 3 9.53 -2.78 -14.12
C TYR A 3 9.37 -4.10 -14.89
N VAL A 4 8.20 -4.73 -14.79
CA VAL A 4 7.85 -5.86 -15.66
C VAL A 4 7.50 -5.33 -17.07
N GLU A 5 8.26 -5.73 -18.09
CA GLU A 5 7.96 -5.41 -19.50
C GLU A 5 6.94 -6.39 -20.11
N HIS A 6 5.73 -6.50 -19.59
CA HIS A 6 4.65 -7.24 -20.29
C HIS A 6 3.42 -6.36 -20.47
N GLY A 7 3.33 -5.72 -21.64
CA GLY A 7 2.14 -5.01 -22.09
C GLY A 7 2.46 -3.67 -22.76
N THR A 8 1.91 -3.45 -23.95
CA THR A 8 1.85 -2.14 -24.61
C THR A 8 1.39 -1.08 -23.62
N LYS A 9 2.08 0.08 -23.57
CA LYS A 9 1.63 1.29 -22.87
C LYS A 9 0.11 1.45 -23.02
N ASN A 10 -0.66 1.08 -21.99
CA ASN A 10 -2.07 1.43 -21.99
C ASN A 10 -2.15 2.80 -21.33
N GLU A 11 -1.90 3.85 -22.12
CA GLU A 11 -1.93 5.25 -21.66
C GLU A 11 -3.23 5.56 -20.90
N ALA A 12 -4.33 4.90 -21.25
CA ALA A 12 -5.60 5.00 -20.55
C ALA A 12 -5.56 4.40 -19.12
N THR A 13 -4.89 3.26 -18.93
CA THR A 13 -4.68 2.66 -17.60
C THR A 13 -3.80 3.54 -16.73
N ALA A 14 -2.68 4.03 -17.27
CA ALA A 14 -1.79 4.94 -16.54
C ALA A 14 -2.51 6.24 -16.15
N ALA A 15 -3.28 6.82 -17.08
CA ALA A 15 -4.08 8.03 -16.81
C ALA A 15 -5.16 7.80 -15.74
N SER A 16 -5.81 6.63 -15.75
CA SER A 16 -6.84 6.29 -14.76
C SER A 16 -6.24 6.05 -13.37
N ALA A 17 -5.12 5.33 -13.30
CA ALA A 17 -4.39 5.10 -12.05
C ALA A 17 -3.87 6.42 -11.45
N LYS A 18 -3.26 7.27 -12.28
CA LYS A 18 -2.83 8.61 -11.86
C LYS A 18 -4.00 9.43 -11.32
N LYS A 19 -5.14 9.42 -12.00
CA LYS A 19 -6.33 10.16 -11.55
C LYS A 19 -6.85 9.63 -10.21
N ALA A 20 -6.85 8.32 -9.99
CA ALA A 20 -7.25 7.73 -8.72
C ALA A 20 -6.32 8.14 -7.57
N VAL A 21 -5.00 8.11 -7.80
CA VAL A 21 -3.99 8.56 -6.83
C VAL A 21 -4.12 10.04 -6.54
N ASP A 22 -4.26 10.88 -7.57
CA ASP A 22 -4.46 12.33 -7.41
C ASP A 22 -5.71 12.62 -6.58
N LEU A 23 -6.82 11.90 -6.80
CA LEU A 23 -8.05 12.08 -6.01
C LEU A 23 -7.84 11.77 -4.53
N VAL A 24 -7.10 10.72 -4.19
CA VAL A 24 -6.80 10.38 -2.79
C VAL A 24 -5.87 11.41 -2.16
N LEU A 25 -4.84 11.85 -2.89
CA LEU A 25 -3.95 12.93 -2.46
C LEU A 25 -4.73 14.21 -2.19
N ASP A 26 -5.63 14.62 -3.09
CA ASP A 26 -6.49 15.79 -2.91
C ASP A 26 -7.33 15.70 -1.62
N GLN A 27 -7.84 14.51 -1.26
CA GLN A 27 -8.56 14.32 -0.01
C GLN A 27 -7.65 14.45 1.23
N ILE A 28 -6.43 13.91 1.16
CA ILE A 28 -5.41 14.06 2.21
C ILE A 28 -5.02 15.53 2.37
N GLU A 29 -4.90 16.27 1.27
CA GLU A 29 -4.59 17.70 1.27
C GLU A 29 -5.71 18.55 1.88
N GLN A 30 -6.96 18.16 1.66
CA GLN A 30 -8.14 18.86 2.20
C GLN A 30 -8.42 18.54 3.67
N ASN A 31 -7.93 17.41 4.17
CA ASN A 31 -8.15 16.98 5.55
C ASN A 31 -6.85 16.47 6.16
N ASP A 32 -6.19 17.39 6.85
CA ASP A 32 -4.92 17.18 7.53
C ASP A 32 -4.99 16.11 8.64
N LYS A 33 -6.18 15.72 9.10
CA LYS A 33 -6.40 14.64 10.06
C LYS A 33 -6.32 13.24 9.45
N ILE A 34 -6.31 13.12 8.12
CA ILE A 34 -6.10 11.83 7.46
C ILE A 34 -4.62 11.48 7.57
N GLN A 35 -4.32 10.49 8.41
CA GLN A 35 -2.96 10.03 8.69
C GLN A 35 -2.77 8.55 8.37
N GLY A 36 -3.80 7.87 7.87
CA GLY A 36 -3.72 6.46 7.53
C GLY A 36 -4.69 6.06 6.42
N LEU A 37 -4.37 4.96 5.75
CA LEU A 37 -5.15 4.41 4.65
C LEU A 37 -5.62 2.98 4.99
N ILE A 38 -6.84 2.63 4.59
CA ILE A 38 -7.33 1.25 4.60
C ILE A 38 -7.86 0.96 3.20
N ALA A 39 -7.38 -0.12 2.61
CA ALA A 39 -7.61 -0.37 1.20
C ALA A 39 -7.77 -1.86 0.90
N TYR A 40 -8.60 -2.17 -0.11
CA TYR A 40 -8.93 -3.53 -0.52
C TYR A 40 -8.59 -3.75 -2.00
N SER A 41 -7.94 -4.86 -2.33
CA SER A 41 -7.65 -5.26 -3.72
C SER A 41 -6.93 -4.16 -4.51
N GLU A 42 -7.46 -3.71 -5.65
CA GLU A 42 -6.94 -2.58 -6.45
C GLU A 42 -6.89 -1.26 -5.67
N GLY A 43 -7.74 -1.08 -4.65
CA GLY A 43 -7.62 0.06 -3.75
C GLY A 43 -6.27 0.08 -3.03
N ALA A 44 -5.70 -1.09 -2.72
CA ALA A 44 -4.38 -1.19 -2.10
C ALA A 44 -3.27 -0.77 -3.06
N THR A 45 -3.41 -1.06 -4.36
CA THR A 45 -2.54 -0.50 -5.40
C THR A 45 -2.55 1.02 -5.36
N VAL A 46 -3.74 1.64 -5.31
CA VAL A 46 -3.86 3.11 -5.24
C VAL A 46 -3.26 3.64 -3.94
N ALA A 47 -3.57 3.04 -2.80
CA ALA A 47 -3.06 3.50 -1.50
C ALA A 47 -1.53 3.37 -1.39
N ALA A 48 -0.95 2.28 -1.90
CA ALA A 48 0.50 2.09 -1.96
C ALA A 48 1.15 3.12 -2.90
N SER A 49 0.56 3.36 -4.09
CA SER A 49 1.00 4.40 -5.02
C SER A 49 0.93 5.81 -4.40
N VAL A 50 -0.09 6.11 -3.60
CA VAL A 50 -0.20 7.38 -2.86
C VAL A 50 0.99 7.57 -1.92
N ILE A 51 1.32 6.55 -1.12
CA ILE A 51 2.44 6.64 -0.16
C ILE A 51 3.77 6.83 -0.90
N ILE A 52 4.02 6.06 -1.96
CA ILE A 52 5.24 6.18 -2.77
C ILE A 52 5.33 7.57 -3.42
N GLU A 53 4.22 8.10 -3.92
CA GLU A 53 4.16 9.44 -4.50
C GLU A 53 4.40 10.54 -3.45
N GLU A 54 3.93 10.38 -2.21
CA GLU A 54 4.28 11.28 -1.10
C GLU A 54 5.79 11.27 -0.82
N GLN A 55 6.42 10.09 -0.76
CA GLN A 55 7.88 9.98 -0.58
C GLN A 55 8.65 10.66 -1.72
N ARG A 56 8.20 10.47 -2.96
CA ARG A 56 8.79 11.14 -4.13
C ARG A 56 8.68 12.66 -4.02
N ARG A 57 7.48 13.19 -3.74
CA ARG A 57 7.24 14.63 -3.57
C ARG A 57 8.04 15.23 -2.42
N TYR A 58 8.24 14.48 -1.34
CA TYR A 58 9.12 14.86 -0.24
C TYR A 58 10.57 14.98 -0.70
N LYS A 59 11.12 13.96 -1.39
CA LYS A 59 12.50 13.99 -1.93
C LYS A 59 12.72 15.14 -2.94
N GLU A 60 11.74 15.42 -3.80
CA GLU A 60 11.87 16.40 -4.88
C GLU A 60 11.64 17.85 -4.45
N SER A 61 10.71 18.09 -3.52
CA SER A 61 10.22 19.44 -3.19
C SER A 61 10.18 19.76 -1.70
N GLY A 62 10.51 18.79 -0.83
CA GLY A 62 10.36 18.93 0.61
C GLY A 62 8.91 18.92 1.08
N ARG A 63 7.95 18.55 0.22
CA ARG A 63 6.53 18.46 0.59
C ARG A 63 6.35 17.43 1.72
N PRO A 64 5.78 17.80 2.88
CA PRO A 64 5.64 16.87 4.00
C PRO A 64 4.77 15.65 3.64
N VAL A 65 5.23 14.47 4.06
CA VAL A 65 4.46 13.23 4.02
C VAL A 65 3.35 13.27 5.08
N ARG A 66 2.15 12.79 4.75
CA ARG A 66 0.97 12.86 5.65
C ARG A 66 0.55 11.50 6.15
N ILE A 67 0.66 10.47 5.31
CA ILE A 67 0.29 9.11 5.68
C ILE A 67 1.37 8.51 6.56
N LYS A 68 0.96 8.03 7.73
CA LYS A 68 1.81 7.44 8.77
C LYS A 68 1.67 5.93 8.88
N CYS A 69 0.58 5.33 8.37
CA CYS A 69 0.41 3.87 8.33
C CYS A 69 -0.65 3.45 7.32
N ALA A 70 -0.66 2.17 6.92
CA ALA A 70 -1.67 1.64 6.01
C ALA A 70 -2.10 0.19 6.32
N VAL A 71 -3.35 -0.13 6.00
CA VAL A 71 -3.89 -1.50 6.02
C VAL A 71 -4.24 -1.91 4.60
N PHE A 72 -3.65 -2.99 4.12
CA PHE A 72 -3.89 -3.56 2.80
C PHE A 72 -4.59 -4.91 2.92
N ILE A 73 -5.81 -5.01 2.41
CA ILE A 73 -6.62 -6.23 2.44
C ILE A 73 -6.62 -6.85 1.05
N SER A 74 -6.10 -8.06 0.89
CA SER A 74 -5.93 -8.74 -0.40
C SER A 74 -5.29 -7.83 -1.45
N GLY A 75 -4.28 -7.06 -1.07
CA GLY A 75 -3.74 -5.98 -1.88
C GLY A 75 -2.91 -6.44 -3.08
N TRP A 76 -2.71 -5.54 -4.03
CA TRP A 76 -1.86 -5.73 -5.21
C TRP A 76 -0.78 -4.64 -5.28
N PRO A 77 0.42 -4.91 -5.85
CA PRO A 77 1.54 -3.96 -5.83
C PRO A 77 1.19 -2.60 -6.43
N ALA A 78 1.93 -1.58 -5.99
CA ALA A 78 1.77 -0.21 -6.43
C ALA A 78 2.05 -0.05 -7.94
N ILE A 79 1.48 1.00 -8.53
CA ILE A 79 1.80 1.47 -9.88
C ILE A 79 2.54 2.79 -9.77
N ASP A 80 3.62 2.93 -10.53
CA ASP A 80 4.24 4.23 -10.77
C ASP A 80 3.32 5.04 -11.70
N ILE A 81 2.73 6.11 -11.18
CA ILE A 81 1.79 6.96 -11.91
C ILE A 81 2.41 7.79 -13.03
N HIS A 82 3.75 7.86 -13.11
CA HIS A 82 4.47 8.58 -14.16
C HIS A 82 4.81 7.68 -15.33
N SER A 83 5.17 6.42 -15.05
CA SER A 83 5.51 5.42 -16.08
C SER A 83 4.35 4.50 -16.46
N GLY A 84 3.32 4.42 -15.60
CA GLY A 84 2.16 3.54 -15.75
C GLY A 84 2.46 2.07 -15.47
N LYS A 85 3.64 1.75 -14.94
CA LYS A 85 4.11 0.39 -14.74
C LYS A 85 3.96 -0.03 -13.28
N VAL A 86 3.68 -1.31 -13.07
CA VAL A 86 3.68 -1.91 -11.73
C VAL A 86 5.09 -1.87 -11.16
N ILE A 87 5.20 -1.42 -9.91
CA ILE A 87 6.43 -1.40 -9.13
C ILE A 87 6.56 -2.78 -8.49
N ILE A 88 7.69 -3.44 -8.74
CA ILE A 88 8.01 -4.72 -8.13
C ILE A 88 9.35 -4.64 -7.39
N PRO A 89 9.46 -5.27 -6.21
CA PRO A 89 10.73 -5.39 -5.53
C PRO A 89 11.64 -6.31 -6.36
N THR A 90 12.83 -5.82 -6.69
CA THR A 90 13.82 -6.59 -7.47
C THR A 90 15.02 -7.02 -6.65
N GLY A 91 15.13 -6.55 -5.40
CA GLY A 91 16.30 -6.78 -4.55
C GLY A 91 17.59 -6.14 -5.08
N LEU A 92 17.48 -5.29 -6.11
CA LEU A 92 18.60 -4.58 -6.75
C LEU A 92 18.71 -3.12 -6.30
N ASP A 93 17.62 -2.57 -5.75
CA ASP A 93 17.56 -1.21 -5.24
C ASP A 93 17.49 -1.30 -3.70
N ASP A 94 18.40 -0.62 -2.98
CA ASP A 94 18.33 -0.44 -1.52
C ASP A 94 17.19 0.53 -1.10
N GLU A 95 16.24 0.79 -2.00
CA GLU A 95 15.13 1.72 -1.76
C GLU A 95 13.96 1.00 -1.08
N GLU A 96 13.69 1.43 0.13
CA GLU A 96 12.42 1.20 0.81
C GLU A 96 11.34 2.11 0.20
N TYR A 97 10.39 1.51 -0.52
CA TYR A 97 9.35 2.26 -1.22
C TYR A 97 8.27 2.78 -0.26
N ILE A 98 7.90 1.96 0.74
CA ILE A 98 6.87 2.26 1.73
C ILE A 98 7.49 2.13 3.13
N PRO A 99 8.02 3.23 3.70
CA PRO A 99 8.75 3.19 4.97
C PRO A 99 7.84 3.20 6.21
N VAL A 100 6.54 3.42 6.03
CA VAL A 100 5.57 3.55 7.12
C VAL A 100 5.05 2.19 7.58
N PRO A 101 4.66 2.02 8.85
CA PRO A 101 4.03 0.79 9.32
C PRO A 101 2.85 0.34 8.48
N THR A 102 2.80 -0.95 8.14
CA THR A 102 1.73 -1.54 7.34
C THR A 102 1.16 -2.81 7.96
N CYS A 103 -0.11 -3.11 7.67
CA CYS A 103 -0.74 -4.38 8.00
C CYS A 103 -1.34 -5.00 6.74
N HIS A 104 -0.81 -6.16 6.36
CA HIS A 104 -1.21 -6.91 5.18
C HIS A 104 -2.16 -8.03 5.59
N VAL A 105 -3.43 -7.86 5.28
CA VAL A 105 -4.49 -8.84 5.56
C VAL A 105 -4.68 -9.69 4.32
N ILE A 106 -4.23 -10.93 4.38
CA ILE A 106 -4.14 -11.83 3.22
C ILE A 106 -4.90 -13.11 3.51
N GLY A 107 -5.42 -13.74 2.47
CA GLY A 107 -6.02 -15.06 2.55
C GLY A 107 -5.12 -16.13 1.93
N ALA A 108 -4.82 -17.19 2.67
CA ALA A 108 -4.07 -18.35 2.14
C ALA A 108 -4.65 -18.97 0.86
N GLU A 109 -5.96 -18.86 0.65
CA GLU A 109 -6.67 -19.38 -0.53
C GLU A 109 -6.91 -18.30 -1.60
N ASP A 110 -6.32 -17.11 -1.46
CA ASP A 110 -6.44 -16.03 -2.43
C ASP A 110 -5.70 -16.39 -3.73
N ALA A 111 -6.41 -16.34 -4.86
CA ALA A 111 -5.84 -16.59 -6.18
C ALA A 111 -4.75 -15.55 -6.56
N PHE A 112 -4.74 -14.40 -5.89
CA PHE A 112 -3.79 -13.31 -6.10
C PHE A 112 -2.74 -13.21 -4.97
N LEU A 113 -2.57 -14.27 -4.16
CA LEU A 113 -1.64 -14.31 -3.02
C LEU A 113 -0.23 -13.81 -3.37
N GLU A 114 0.31 -14.19 -4.52
CA GLU A 114 1.64 -13.75 -4.96
C GLU A 114 1.73 -12.24 -5.22
N GLY A 115 0.63 -11.62 -5.68
CA GLY A 115 0.55 -10.17 -5.78
C GLY A 115 0.54 -9.50 -4.41
N SER A 116 -0.19 -10.06 -3.45
CA SER A 116 -0.20 -9.53 -2.07
C SER A 116 1.16 -9.66 -1.39
N LYS A 117 1.90 -10.74 -1.64
CA LYS A 117 3.31 -10.89 -1.19
C LYS A 117 4.21 -9.86 -1.87
N ALA A 118 4.09 -9.67 -3.19
CA ALA A 118 4.87 -8.65 -3.88
C ALA A 118 4.61 -7.22 -3.35
N LEU A 119 3.39 -6.93 -2.86
CA LEU A 119 3.10 -5.66 -2.19
C LEU A 119 3.75 -5.61 -0.79
N TYR A 120 3.72 -6.71 -0.05
CA TYR A 120 4.43 -6.84 1.25
C TYR A 120 5.92 -6.56 1.09
N ASP A 121 6.55 -7.12 0.05
CA ASP A 121 7.97 -6.95 -0.24
C ASP A 121 8.36 -5.52 -0.66
N LEU A 122 7.40 -4.63 -0.94
CA LEU A 122 7.65 -3.18 -1.16
C LEU A 122 7.70 -2.37 0.14
N CYS A 123 7.24 -2.95 1.24
CA CYS A 123 7.11 -2.28 2.54
C CYS A 123 8.34 -2.55 3.42
N ASN A 124 8.54 -1.68 4.41
CA ASN A 124 9.55 -1.89 5.43
C ASN A 124 9.26 -3.15 6.24
N VAL A 125 10.09 -4.18 6.07
CA VAL A 125 9.90 -5.48 6.74
C VAL A 125 9.96 -5.40 8.26
N ASP A 126 10.66 -4.40 8.83
CA ASP A 126 10.77 -4.22 10.28
C ASP A 126 9.46 -3.70 10.90
N ASN A 127 8.54 -3.14 10.10
CA ASN A 127 7.26 -2.60 10.57
C ASN A 127 6.04 -3.03 9.74
N ALA A 128 6.19 -4.07 8.91
CA ALA A 128 5.14 -4.64 8.09
C ALA A 128 4.58 -5.93 8.72
N GLU A 129 3.34 -5.86 9.20
CA GLU A 129 2.60 -6.97 9.77
C GLU A 129 1.96 -7.83 8.68
N TYR A 130 2.09 -9.15 8.77
CA TYR A 130 1.48 -10.11 7.85
C TYR A 130 0.40 -10.93 8.58
N PHE A 131 -0.87 -10.68 8.26
CA PHE A 131 -2.02 -11.31 8.89
C PHE A 131 -2.76 -12.21 7.90
N ASP A 132 -2.60 -13.53 8.05
CA ASP A 132 -3.31 -14.52 7.24
C ASP A 132 -4.65 -14.90 7.87
N HIS A 133 -5.76 -14.59 7.19
CA HIS A 133 -7.10 -14.96 7.63
C HIS A 133 -7.59 -16.31 7.07
N GLY A 134 -6.76 -17.02 6.30
CA GLY A 134 -6.99 -18.37 5.78
C GLY A 134 -8.08 -18.50 4.70
N GLY A 135 -8.67 -17.40 4.24
CA GLY A 135 -9.74 -17.41 3.23
C GLY A 135 -9.23 -17.08 1.83
N GLY A 136 -10.15 -16.80 0.91
CA GLY A 136 -9.83 -16.31 -0.44
C GLY A 136 -9.68 -14.79 -0.53
N HIS A 137 -9.90 -14.25 -1.73
CA HIS A 137 -9.89 -12.80 -2.02
C HIS A 137 -11.11 -12.08 -1.44
N ILE A 138 -11.15 -11.89 -0.12
CA ILE A 138 -12.29 -11.32 0.61
C ILE A 138 -11.84 -10.50 1.82
N ILE A 139 -12.69 -9.57 2.25
CA ILE A 139 -12.56 -8.96 3.58
C ILE A 139 -13.02 -9.99 4.63
N PRO A 140 -12.20 -10.31 5.66
CA PRO A 140 -12.57 -11.28 6.68
C PRO A 140 -13.80 -10.80 7.47
N ARG A 141 -14.70 -11.73 7.80
CA ARG A 141 -15.95 -11.44 8.54
C ARG A 141 -16.13 -12.26 9.81
N ASN A 142 -15.25 -13.23 10.04
CA ASN A 142 -15.32 -14.06 11.24
C ASN A 142 -15.05 -13.20 12.49
N PRO A 143 -15.92 -13.21 13.51
CA PRO A 143 -15.77 -12.35 14.68
C PRO A 143 -14.46 -12.54 15.45
N THR A 144 -13.92 -13.77 15.50
CA THR A 144 -12.64 -14.04 16.17
C THR A 144 -11.49 -13.44 15.39
N THR A 145 -11.42 -13.73 14.08
CA THR A 145 -10.42 -13.14 13.17
C THR A 145 -10.47 -11.62 13.19
N LEU A 146 -11.66 -11.01 13.22
CA LEU A 146 -11.80 -9.56 13.27
C LEU A 146 -11.32 -8.95 14.59
N ARG A 147 -11.46 -9.66 15.72
CA ARG A 147 -10.91 -9.20 17.00
C ARG A 147 -9.38 -9.19 16.95
N GLU A 148 -8.79 -10.29 16.51
CA GLU A 148 -7.35 -10.46 16.37
C GLU A 148 -6.76 -9.43 15.40
N LEU A 149 -7.36 -9.29 14.22
CA LEU A 149 -6.97 -8.28 13.24
C LEU A 149 -7.08 -6.86 13.81
N GLY A 150 -8.15 -6.59 14.56
CA GLY A 150 -8.32 -5.30 15.23
C GLY A 150 -7.22 -5.00 16.25
N ASP A 151 -6.72 -6.01 16.96
CA ASP A 151 -5.60 -5.86 17.90
C ASP A 151 -4.30 -5.55 17.15
N VAL A 152 -4.02 -6.27 16.06
CA VAL A 152 -2.85 -6.02 15.19
C VAL A 152 -2.87 -4.60 14.63
N ILE A 153 -3.99 -4.17 14.02
CA ILE A 153 -4.12 -2.82 13.46
C ILE A 153 -3.95 -1.75 14.54
N ARG A 154 -4.50 -1.95 15.75
CA ARG A 154 -4.36 -0.97 16.84
C ARG A 154 -2.93 -0.88 17.36
N ASN A 155 -2.16 -1.96 17.34
CA ASN A 155 -0.74 -1.94 17.73
C ASN A 155 0.10 -1.20 16.67
N MET A 156 -0.07 -1.54 15.39
CA MET A 156 0.58 -0.83 14.27
C MET A 156 0.29 0.68 14.30
N ILE A 157 -0.96 1.09 14.60
CA ILE A 157 -1.30 2.51 14.72
C ILE A 157 -0.60 3.18 15.90
N ARG A 158 -0.39 2.49 17.04
CA ARG A 158 0.36 3.07 18.16
C ARG A 158 1.81 3.31 17.78
N GLU A 159 2.44 2.31 17.17
CA GLU A 159 3.82 2.39 16.70
C GLU A 159 4.03 3.52 15.68
N SER A 160 3.07 3.73 14.78
CA SER A 160 3.16 4.81 13.79
C SER A 160 3.00 6.22 14.38
N LEU A 161 2.44 6.34 15.59
CA LEU A 161 2.26 7.60 16.31
C LEU A 161 3.37 7.87 17.32
N ASP A 162 4.03 6.83 17.84
CA ASP A 162 5.10 6.93 18.83
C ASP A 162 6.47 7.33 18.22
N CYS A 163 6.59 7.34 16.89
CA CYS A 163 7.79 7.76 16.15
C CYS A 163 7.94 9.29 15.98
N GLU A 164 7.18 10.12 16.73
CA GLU A 164 7.30 11.60 16.76
C GLU A 164 8.23 12.14 17.84
#